data_AF-A0A0G1W0H2-F1
#
_entry.id   AF-A0A0G1W0H2-F1
#
_cell.length_a   1.000
_cell.length_b   1.000
_cell.length_c   1.000
_cell.angle_alpha   90.00
_cell.angle_beta   90.00
_cell.angle_gamma   90.00
#
_symmetry.space_group_name_H-M   'P 1'
#
loop_
_entity.id
_entity.type
_entity.pdbx_description
1 polymer ?
#
loop_
_entity_poly.entity_id
_entity_poly.type
_entity_poly.pdbx_seq_one_letter_code
_entity_poly.pdbx_strand_id
1 'polypeptide(L)'
;MKFVRKNKRIIVWAAFPVAFGVLVSSFLFSFLKIGNALENTKNVLFAVSMAPEENQSEKPQYFYINKSEGTKPKVSAQAFLVGDLKTGEVILSKNQETKFPMASVSKLMTALVTSELAKSEDVATVSKKAIATLGQNGELRAGEKIKAADLVYPLLLESSNDAAEALAEHFGRQNFMDKMNLQAEQLMMSSTSYEDPSGLSPNNKSTAADLFKLAGYIEEKHGELFDITAKRSYSAPKHNWSNISQFLGKDGYSGGKSGYTDAALQSGVAIFELPLGESGTRPIAITLLRSLDRKKDVENILKYLGSYVYYGGKTDSARAWVEEKVGMPPIYEPSFVTLSFLGDIMLDRGVRGSVVKNFKNDYSALFVKIPQKLLKNSDIAFANLEGTASDQGVDGKNLYSFRMDPGVIPALAGAGLDILSVGNNHVGDWGRSAYADTLSRLKENEILYTGGGMGEA
;
A
#
# COMPACT_ATOMS: atom_id res chain seq x y z
N MET A 1 -1.64 -31.77 -70.21
CA MET A 1 -0.35 -31.41 -70.83
C MET A 1 -0.07 -29.94 -70.51
N LYS A 2 0.98 -29.69 -69.72
CA LYS A 2 1.79 -28.46 -69.53
C LYS A 2 1.13 -27.09 -69.29
N PHE A 3 1.32 -26.62 -68.04
CA PHE A 3 1.73 -25.27 -67.64
C PHE A 3 2.45 -24.44 -68.72
N VAL A 4 2.12 -23.14 -68.84
CA VAL A 4 3.10 -22.02 -68.82
C VAL A 4 2.42 -20.75 -68.27
N ARG A 5 3.08 -20.18 -67.25
CA ARG A 5 2.85 -18.91 -66.55
C ARG A 5 3.53 -17.76 -67.34
N LYS A 6 2.93 -16.56 -67.42
CA LYS A 6 3.70 -15.31 -67.60
C LYS A 6 2.98 -14.07 -67.05
N ASN A 7 3.51 -13.61 -65.91
CA ASN A 7 3.77 -12.23 -65.47
C ASN A 7 2.79 -11.09 -65.78
N LYS A 8 2.13 -10.61 -64.71
CA LYS A 8 1.99 -9.16 -64.46
C LYS A 8 2.54 -8.83 -63.06
N ARG A 9 3.48 -7.90 -63.04
CA ARG A 9 4.15 -7.35 -61.84
C ARG A 9 3.15 -6.47 -61.09
N ILE A 10 2.96 -6.75 -59.80
CA ILE A 10 2.38 -5.80 -58.83
C ILE A 10 3.49 -5.50 -57.83
N ILE A 11 3.81 -4.22 -57.72
CA ILE A 11 4.76 -3.64 -56.79
C ILE A 11 4.11 -3.69 -55.40
N VAL A 12 4.68 -4.48 -54.49
CA VAL A 12 4.33 -4.47 -53.07
C VAL A 12 5.50 -3.84 -52.32
N TRP A 13 5.16 -2.86 -51.50
CA TRP A 13 6.05 -2.06 -50.67
C TRP A 13 7.00 -2.93 -49.84
N ALA A 14 8.29 -2.63 -49.94
CA ALA A 14 9.34 -3.16 -49.08
C ALA A 14 9.28 -2.46 -47.71
N ALA A 15 8.76 -3.17 -46.72
CA ALA A 15 8.95 -2.86 -45.31
C ALA A 15 9.12 -4.16 -44.51
N PHE A 16 10.05 -5.00 -44.94
CA PHE A 16 10.54 -6.18 -44.19
C PHE A 16 11.88 -6.59 -44.79
N PRO A 17 12.99 -5.92 -44.40
CA PRO A 17 13.95 -6.57 -43.51
C PRO A 17 14.73 -5.57 -42.64
N VAL A 18 14.27 -5.31 -41.42
CA VAL A 18 15.12 -4.78 -40.32
C VAL A 18 14.88 -5.56 -39.02
N ALA A 19 13.69 -6.15 -38.85
CA ALA A 19 13.36 -6.93 -37.65
C ALA A 19 13.97 -8.35 -37.60
N PHE A 20 14.38 -8.95 -38.72
CA PHE A 20 14.90 -10.32 -38.72
C PHE A 20 16.43 -10.41 -38.53
N GLY A 21 17.16 -9.30 -38.76
CA GLY A 21 18.61 -9.23 -38.54
C GLY A 21 19.02 -9.02 -37.06
N VAL A 22 18.11 -8.48 -36.23
CA VAL A 22 18.38 -8.24 -34.80
C VAL A 22 18.08 -9.47 -33.94
N LEU A 23 17.20 -10.36 -34.39
CA LEU A 23 16.81 -11.56 -33.64
C LEU A 23 17.82 -12.72 -33.76
N VAL A 24 18.62 -12.78 -34.84
CA VAL A 24 19.58 -13.88 -35.04
C VAL A 24 20.97 -13.58 -34.45
N SER A 25 21.37 -12.30 -34.32
CA SER A 25 22.60 -11.92 -33.61
C SER A 25 22.47 -12.00 -32.08
N SER A 26 21.26 -11.82 -31.56
CA SER A 26 20.96 -11.89 -30.12
C SER A 26 20.93 -13.33 -29.58
N PHE A 27 20.63 -14.32 -30.43
CA PHE A 27 20.54 -15.72 -30.01
C PHE A 27 21.89 -16.45 -30.00
N LEU A 28 22.86 -16.01 -30.83
CA LEU A 28 24.21 -16.59 -30.87
C LEU A 28 25.17 -15.98 -29.84
N PHE A 29 24.93 -14.75 -29.37
CA PHE A 29 25.74 -14.14 -28.30
C PHE A 29 25.39 -14.63 -26.89
N SER A 30 24.24 -15.29 -26.71
CA SER A 30 23.81 -15.79 -25.41
C SER A 30 24.46 -17.11 -25.00
N PHE A 31 25.09 -17.85 -25.93
CA PHE A 31 25.78 -19.12 -25.61
C PHE A 31 27.28 -18.96 -25.29
N LEU A 32 27.90 -17.86 -25.70
CA LEU A 32 29.32 -17.56 -25.41
C LEU A 32 29.54 -16.86 -24.06
N LYS A 33 28.49 -16.35 -23.40
CA LYS A 33 28.57 -15.73 -22.06
C LYS A 33 28.22 -16.67 -20.89
N ILE A 34 27.77 -17.89 -21.16
CA ILE A 34 27.41 -18.86 -20.10
C ILE A 34 28.65 -19.55 -19.49
N GLY A 35 29.78 -19.59 -20.22
CA GLY A 35 31.04 -20.14 -19.70
C GLY A 35 31.67 -19.31 -18.57
N ASN A 36 31.63 -17.98 -18.67
CA ASN A 36 32.21 -17.08 -17.66
C ASN A 36 31.24 -16.69 -16.53
N ALA A 37 29.95 -17.01 -16.66
CA ALA A 37 28.97 -16.76 -15.61
C ALA A 37 29.05 -17.81 -14.47
N LEU A 38 29.55 -19.02 -14.75
CA LEU A 38 29.63 -20.12 -13.79
C LEU A 38 30.75 -19.94 -12.74
N GLU A 39 31.86 -19.26 -13.08
CA GLU A 39 32.88 -18.88 -12.10
C GLU A 39 32.44 -17.69 -11.24
N ASN A 40 31.75 -16.71 -11.83
CA ASN A 40 31.21 -15.59 -11.06
C ASN A 40 30.07 -16.00 -10.12
N THR A 41 29.27 -17.02 -10.43
CA THR A 41 28.29 -17.54 -9.46
C THR A 41 28.93 -18.19 -8.24
N LYS A 42 30.11 -18.83 -8.36
CA LYS A 42 30.82 -19.37 -7.19
C LYS A 42 31.39 -18.26 -6.31
N ASN A 43 31.90 -17.17 -6.91
CA ASN A 43 32.40 -16.01 -6.16
C ASN A 43 31.26 -15.18 -5.55
N VAL A 44 30.09 -15.10 -6.18
CA VAL A 44 28.89 -14.46 -5.61
C VAL A 44 28.31 -15.31 -4.48
N LEU A 45 28.26 -16.65 -4.61
CA LEU A 45 27.86 -17.54 -3.49
C LEU A 45 28.84 -17.49 -2.32
N PHE A 46 30.15 -17.34 -2.57
CA PHE A 46 31.15 -17.14 -1.51
C PHE A 46 31.06 -15.76 -0.86
N ALA A 47 30.80 -14.70 -1.64
CA ALA A 47 30.64 -13.34 -1.11
C ALA A 47 29.34 -13.16 -0.32
N VAL A 48 28.25 -13.84 -0.71
CA VAL A 48 26.99 -13.87 0.06
C VAL A 48 27.15 -14.69 1.35
N SER A 49 28.07 -15.66 1.39
CA SER A 49 28.40 -16.41 2.61
C SER A 49 29.36 -15.68 3.57
N MET A 50 29.98 -14.57 3.14
CA MET A 50 30.94 -13.80 3.94
C MET A 50 30.51 -12.34 4.16
N ALA A 51 29.28 -11.98 3.79
CA ALA A 51 28.67 -10.77 4.32
C ALA A 51 28.61 -10.94 5.85
N PRO A 52 29.11 -9.96 6.64
CA PRO A 52 28.87 -10.00 8.08
C PRO A 52 27.35 -10.11 8.26
N GLU A 53 26.90 -11.02 9.11
CA GLU A 53 25.50 -11.03 9.55
C GLU A 53 25.14 -9.58 9.88
N GLU A 54 24.24 -8.98 9.08
CA GLU A 54 23.67 -7.68 9.41
C GLU A 54 23.10 -7.85 10.80
N ASN A 55 23.78 -7.24 11.77
CA ASN A 55 23.32 -7.13 13.13
C ASN A 55 21.91 -6.52 13.02
N GLN A 56 20.89 -7.34 13.27
CA GLN A 56 19.49 -6.95 13.16
C GLN A 56 19.33 -5.62 13.89
N SER A 57 19.25 -4.51 13.15
CA SER A 57 19.01 -3.21 13.78
C SER A 57 17.66 -3.35 14.47
N GLU A 58 17.66 -3.36 15.81
CA GLU A 58 16.44 -3.54 16.60
C GLU A 58 15.39 -2.55 16.09
N LYS A 59 14.30 -3.07 15.51
CA LYS A 59 13.16 -2.22 15.11
C LYS A 59 12.74 -1.43 16.36
N PRO A 60 12.48 -0.12 16.25
CA PRO A 60 12.08 0.67 17.40
C PRO A 60 10.81 0.05 18.00
N GLN A 61 10.94 -0.43 19.24
CA GLN A 61 9.81 -0.97 20.00
C GLN A 61 9.14 0.20 20.73
N TYR A 62 7.90 0.52 20.37
CA TYR A 62 7.14 1.65 20.93
C TYR A 62 6.36 1.28 22.21
N PHE A 63 6.40 0.01 22.62
CA PHE A 63 5.77 -0.47 23.85
C PHE A 63 6.75 -1.21 24.76
N TYR A 64 6.44 -1.23 26.06
CA TYR A 64 7.18 -1.95 27.10
C TYR A 64 6.27 -2.98 27.75
N ILE A 65 6.86 -4.11 28.14
CA ILE A 65 6.18 -5.13 28.96
C ILE A 65 6.75 -5.06 30.37
N ASN A 66 5.90 -4.78 31.36
CA ASN A 66 6.32 -4.74 32.76
C ASN A 66 6.70 -6.16 33.24
N LYS A 67 7.99 -6.37 33.54
CA LYS A 67 8.61 -7.68 33.86
C LYS A 67 8.21 -8.23 35.24
N SER A 68 6.95 -8.60 35.44
CA SER A 68 6.69 -9.74 36.34
C SER A 68 6.78 -11.02 35.49
N GLU A 69 7.90 -11.74 35.61
CA GLU A 69 8.22 -12.92 34.79
C GLU A 69 7.04 -13.92 34.66
N GLY A 70 6.77 -14.35 33.43
CA GLY A 70 6.11 -15.64 33.15
C GLY A 70 4.60 -15.65 32.86
N THR A 71 3.86 -14.57 33.07
CA THR A 71 2.39 -14.59 32.86
C THR A 71 1.99 -14.27 31.43
N LYS A 72 2.15 -15.22 30.50
CA LYS A 72 1.44 -15.14 29.19
C LYS A 72 -0.07 -15.33 29.40
N PRO A 73 -0.94 -14.66 28.63
CA PRO A 73 -2.37 -14.92 28.72
C PRO A 73 -2.65 -16.38 28.32
N LYS A 74 -3.57 -17.02 29.04
CA LYS A 74 -4.03 -18.37 28.67
C LYS A 74 -4.96 -18.24 27.46
N VAL A 75 -4.47 -18.65 26.30
CA VAL A 75 -5.19 -18.57 25.02
C VAL A 75 -5.29 -19.96 24.41
N SER A 76 -6.52 -20.41 24.16
CA SER A 76 -6.83 -21.71 23.57
C SER A 76 -6.62 -21.76 22.05
N ALA A 77 -6.67 -20.60 21.37
CA ALA A 77 -6.40 -20.48 19.95
C ALA A 77 -5.09 -21.15 19.53
N GLN A 78 -5.13 -21.87 18.40
CA GLN A 78 -3.95 -22.52 17.84
C GLN A 78 -3.02 -21.54 17.16
N ALA A 79 -3.56 -20.47 16.57
CA ALA A 79 -2.81 -19.32 16.07
C ALA A 79 -3.48 -18.00 16.47
N PHE A 80 -2.67 -17.01 16.81
CA PHE A 80 -3.13 -15.65 17.07
C PHE A 80 -2.03 -14.61 16.85
N LEU A 81 -2.45 -13.38 16.61
CA LEU A 81 -1.60 -12.19 16.58
C LEU A 81 -2.38 -11.03 17.23
N VAL A 82 -1.73 -10.38 18.19
CA VAL A 82 -2.20 -9.17 18.87
C VAL A 82 -1.22 -8.06 18.52
N GLY A 83 -1.71 -6.99 17.92
CA GLY A 83 -0.84 -5.92 17.45
C GLY A 83 -1.56 -4.58 17.36
N ASP A 84 -0.77 -3.55 17.22
CA ASP A 84 -1.24 -2.18 17.08
C ASP A 84 -1.41 -1.84 15.61
N LEU A 85 -2.62 -1.48 15.20
CA LEU A 85 -2.92 -1.18 13.80
C LEU A 85 -2.29 0.12 13.31
N LYS A 86 -1.94 1.05 14.20
CA LYS A 86 -1.33 2.34 13.85
C LYS A 86 0.16 2.21 13.56
N THR A 87 0.90 1.39 14.33
CA THR A 87 2.34 1.18 14.12
C THR A 87 2.66 -0.10 13.35
N GLY A 88 1.72 -1.03 13.25
CA GLY A 88 1.95 -2.37 12.72
C GLY A 88 2.76 -3.28 13.66
N GLU A 89 3.04 -2.84 14.90
CA GLU A 89 3.81 -3.62 15.85
C GLU A 89 3.03 -4.81 16.38
N VAL A 90 3.71 -5.95 16.46
CA VAL A 90 3.18 -7.17 17.06
C VAL A 90 3.54 -7.20 18.53
N ILE A 91 2.53 -7.22 19.40
CA ILE A 91 2.68 -7.25 20.86
C ILE A 91 2.78 -8.69 21.36
N LEU A 92 1.89 -9.57 20.87
CA LEU A 92 1.87 -11.00 21.20
C LEU A 92 1.52 -11.82 19.97
N SER A 93 2.15 -12.98 19.82
CA SER A 93 1.77 -13.92 18.78
C SER A 93 2.01 -15.37 19.17
N LYS A 94 1.30 -16.26 18.48
CA LYS A 94 1.49 -17.71 18.50
C LYS A 94 1.15 -18.25 17.12
N ASN A 95 2.08 -18.99 16.51
CA ASN A 95 1.87 -19.64 15.21
C ASN A 95 1.28 -18.68 14.15
N GLN A 96 1.71 -17.42 14.15
CA GLN A 96 1.00 -16.36 13.42
C GLN A 96 0.99 -16.57 11.90
N GLU A 97 1.94 -17.35 11.36
CA GLU A 97 2.06 -17.72 9.94
C GLU A 97 1.41 -19.07 9.60
N THR A 98 0.80 -19.77 10.56
CA THR A 98 0.17 -21.06 10.30
C THR A 98 -1.18 -20.88 9.62
N LYS A 99 -1.37 -21.55 8.48
CA LYS A 99 -2.61 -21.50 7.69
C LYS A 99 -3.71 -22.33 8.34
N PHE A 100 -4.86 -21.71 8.57
CA PHE A 100 -6.07 -22.39 9.02
C PHE A 100 -7.32 -21.88 8.28
N PRO A 101 -8.40 -22.67 8.22
CA PRO A 101 -9.69 -22.16 7.75
C PRO A 101 -10.13 -20.98 8.61
N MET A 102 -10.57 -19.88 7.98
CA MET A 102 -10.91 -18.63 8.68
C MET A 102 -12.41 -18.45 8.92
N ALA A 103 -13.25 -19.34 8.39
CA ALA A 103 -14.71 -19.24 8.44
C ALA A 103 -15.22 -17.84 8.01
N SER A 104 -16.29 -17.35 8.63
CA SER A 104 -16.93 -16.07 8.30
C SER A 104 -16.08 -14.81 8.50
N VAL A 105 -14.86 -14.90 9.01
CA VAL A 105 -13.90 -13.79 8.93
C VAL A 105 -13.65 -13.40 7.46
N SER A 106 -13.83 -14.34 6.53
CA SER A 106 -13.79 -14.10 5.07
C SER A 106 -14.66 -12.93 4.62
N LYS A 107 -15.76 -12.67 5.33
CA LYS A 107 -16.72 -11.61 4.98
C LYS A 107 -16.16 -10.19 5.13
N LEU A 108 -15.06 -10.01 5.86
CA LEU A 108 -14.32 -8.74 5.87
C LEU A 108 -13.76 -8.43 4.48
N MET A 109 -13.18 -9.43 3.80
CA MET A 109 -12.71 -9.28 2.41
C MET A 109 -13.88 -9.08 1.44
N THR A 110 -14.99 -9.80 1.64
CA THR A 110 -16.20 -9.62 0.83
C THR A 110 -16.76 -8.20 0.95
N ALA A 111 -16.79 -7.64 2.17
CA ALA A 111 -17.23 -6.27 2.40
C ALA A 111 -16.27 -5.26 1.76
N LEU A 112 -14.95 -5.48 1.88
CA LEU A 112 -13.92 -4.65 1.25
C LEU A 112 -14.04 -4.64 -0.29
N VAL A 113 -14.10 -5.81 -0.92
CA VAL A 113 -14.28 -5.87 -2.39
C VAL A 113 -15.61 -5.25 -2.80
N THR A 114 -16.67 -5.40 -1.98
CA THR A 114 -17.95 -4.75 -2.25
C THR A 114 -17.83 -3.23 -2.18
N SER A 115 -17.13 -2.65 -1.19
CA SER A 115 -16.98 -1.19 -1.08
C SER A 115 -16.15 -0.60 -2.22
N GLU A 116 -15.21 -1.35 -2.79
CA GLU A 116 -14.42 -0.93 -3.95
C GLU A 116 -15.19 -1.02 -5.29
N LEU A 117 -16.16 -1.92 -5.40
CA LEU A 117 -16.92 -2.15 -6.64
C LEU A 117 -18.26 -1.41 -6.69
N ALA A 118 -18.94 -1.32 -5.56
CA ALA A 118 -20.32 -0.86 -5.50
C ALA A 118 -20.43 0.63 -5.76
N LYS A 119 -21.40 0.99 -6.60
CA LYS A 119 -21.87 2.36 -6.80
C LYS A 119 -23.12 2.60 -5.98
N SER A 120 -23.44 3.88 -5.76
CA SER A 120 -24.57 4.29 -4.92
C SER A 120 -25.93 3.76 -5.37
N GLU A 121 -26.05 3.49 -6.67
CA GLU A 121 -27.25 3.04 -7.38
C GLU A 121 -27.34 1.53 -7.58
N ASP A 122 -26.30 0.77 -7.18
CA ASP A 122 -26.28 -0.68 -7.40
C ASP A 122 -27.32 -1.40 -6.54
N VAL A 123 -28.19 -2.15 -7.23
CA VAL A 123 -29.26 -2.95 -6.62
C VAL A 123 -29.07 -4.41 -6.99
N ALA A 124 -28.67 -5.20 -6.01
CA ALA A 124 -28.52 -6.65 -6.14
C ALA A 124 -29.90 -7.32 -6.07
N THR A 125 -30.05 -8.40 -6.84
CA THR A 125 -31.22 -9.28 -6.77
C THR A 125 -30.83 -10.57 -6.06
N VAL A 126 -31.51 -10.90 -4.97
CA VAL A 126 -31.25 -12.12 -4.20
C VAL A 126 -31.74 -13.32 -5.01
N SER A 127 -30.82 -14.17 -5.46
CA SER A 127 -31.16 -15.34 -6.27
C SER A 127 -31.63 -16.51 -5.42
N LYS A 128 -32.28 -17.51 -6.04
CA LYS A 128 -32.56 -18.79 -5.37
C LYS A 128 -31.29 -19.51 -4.93
N LYS A 129 -30.18 -19.32 -5.65
CA LYS A 129 -28.88 -19.92 -5.35
C LYS A 129 -28.26 -19.28 -4.11
N ALA A 130 -28.36 -17.96 -3.96
CA ALA A 130 -27.93 -17.25 -2.75
C ALA A 130 -28.68 -17.77 -1.51
N ILE A 131 -30.01 -17.90 -1.60
CA ILE A 131 -30.84 -18.46 -0.51
C ILE A 131 -30.54 -19.94 -0.21
N ALA A 132 -30.09 -20.70 -1.21
CA ALA A 132 -29.72 -22.11 -1.02
C ALA A 132 -28.36 -22.32 -0.34
N THR A 133 -27.62 -21.24 -0.03
CA THR A 133 -26.39 -21.34 0.76
C THR A 133 -26.71 -21.84 2.18
N LEU A 134 -25.76 -22.54 2.81
CA LEU A 134 -25.96 -23.09 4.15
C LEU A 134 -26.13 -21.95 5.17
N GLY A 135 -27.17 -22.00 6.00
CA GLY A 135 -27.48 -20.97 7.00
C GLY A 135 -28.79 -20.22 6.68
N GLN A 136 -29.32 -19.46 7.64
CA GLN A 136 -30.57 -18.70 7.47
C GLN A 136 -30.47 -17.24 7.96
N ASN A 137 -29.26 -16.78 8.26
CA ASN A 137 -29.00 -15.44 8.78
C ASN A 137 -29.23 -14.39 7.68
N GLY A 138 -29.71 -13.19 8.03
CA GLY A 138 -30.04 -12.13 7.07
C GLY A 138 -31.52 -12.11 6.64
N GLU A 139 -32.24 -13.23 6.77
CA GLU A 139 -33.68 -13.36 6.45
C GLU A 139 -34.08 -12.87 5.06
N LEU A 140 -33.16 -12.92 4.09
CA LEU A 140 -33.41 -12.46 2.72
C LEU A 140 -34.37 -13.39 1.99
N ARG A 141 -35.04 -12.88 0.95
CA ARG A 141 -35.98 -13.67 0.14
C ARG A 141 -35.58 -13.70 -1.33
N ALA A 142 -35.75 -14.86 -1.97
CA ALA A 142 -35.48 -15.00 -3.39
C ALA A 142 -36.34 -14.01 -4.22
N GLY A 143 -35.70 -13.31 -5.15
CA GLY A 143 -36.29 -12.27 -5.99
C GLY A 143 -36.31 -10.87 -5.34
N GLU A 144 -35.88 -10.74 -4.08
CA GLU A 144 -35.77 -9.45 -3.43
C GLU A 144 -34.70 -8.58 -4.08
N LYS A 145 -34.97 -7.27 -4.18
CA LYS A 145 -34.06 -6.26 -4.71
C LYS A 145 -33.61 -5.35 -3.57
N ILE A 146 -32.30 -5.37 -3.28
CA ILE A 146 -31.71 -4.65 -2.16
C ILE A 146 -30.49 -3.88 -2.67
N LYS A 147 -30.26 -2.67 -2.17
CA LYS A 147 -29.04 -1.93 -2.51
C LYS A 147 -27.81 -2.72 -2.07
N ALA A 148 -26.77 -2.75 -2.89
CA ALA A 148 -25.52 -3.44 -2.54
C ALA A 148 -24.94 -2.92 -1.21
N ALA A 149 -25.01 -1.61 -0.98
CA ALA A 149 -24.61 -0.98 0.29
C ALA A 149 -25.43 -1.47 1.50
N ASP A 150 -26.72 -1.77 1.33
CA ASP A 150 -27.57 -2.31 2.40
C ASP A 150 -27.26 -3.79 2.69
N LEU A 151 -26.85 -4.56 1.68
CA LEU A 151 -26.46 -5.98 1.85
C LEU A 151 -25.16 -6.18 2.65
N VAL A 152 -24.32 -5.15 2.79
CA VAL A 152 -23.13 -5.21 3.65
C VAL A 152 -23.53 -5.32 5.14
N TYR A 153 -24.70 -4.84 5.53
CA TYR A 153 -25.18 -4.94 6.91
C TYR A 153 -25.50 -6.37 7.35
N PRO A 154 -26.38 -7.16 6.69
CA PRO A 154 -26.59 -8.55 7.08
C PRO A 154 -25.30 -9.39 6.94
N LEU A 155 -24.46 -9.07 5.95
CA LEU A 155 -23.14 -9.68 5.76
C LEU A 155 -22.26 -9.54 7.02
N LEU A 156 -22.16 -8.33 7.58
CA LEU A 156 -21.27 -8.04 8.70
C LEU A 156 -21.92 -8.22 10.09
N LEU A 157 -23.18 -7.79 10.27
CA LEU A 157 -23.90 -7.84 11.54
C LEU A 157 -24.37 -9.24 11.90
N GLU A 158 -24.94 -9.96 10.94
CA GLU A 158 -25.55 -11.28 11.16
C GLU A 158 -24.74 -12.42 10.53
N SER A 159 -23.65 -12.11 9.83
CA SER A 159 -22.83 -13.10 9.16
C SER A 159 -23.57 -13.87 8.05
N SER A 160 -24.52 -13.22 7.38
CA SER A 160 -25.36 -13.76 6.31
C SER A 160 -24.53 -14.30 5.13
N ASN A 161 -24.77 -15.57 4.77
CA ASN A 161 -24.08 -16.26 3.66
C ASN A 161 -24.78 -15.98 2.32
N ASP A 162 -26.09 -15.83 2.35
CA ASP A 162 -26.93 -15.41 1.24
C ASP A 162 -26.63 -13.98 0.81
N ALA A 163 -26.36 -13.04 1.73
CA ALA A 163 -25.87 -11.70 1.37
C ALA A 163 -24.50 -11.77 0.67
N ALA A 164 -23.58 -12.61 1.18
CA ALA A 164 -22.25 -12.78 0.58
C ALA A 164 -22.35 -13.32 -0.86
N GLU A 165 -23.18 -14.34 -1.09
CA GLU A 165 -23.38 -14.91 -2.42
C GLU A 165 -24.16 -13.96 -3.34
N ALA A 166 -25.16 -13.23 -2.84
CA ALA A 166 -25.91 -12.24 -3.62
C ALA A 166 -25.01 -11.09 -4.10
N LEU A 167 -24.11 -10.60 -3.24
CA LEU A 167 -23.10 -9.59 -3.62
C LEU A 167 -22.14 -10.13 -4.67
N ALA A 168 -21.61 -11.34 -4.46
CA ALA A 168 -20.72 -11.97 -5.43
C ALA A 168 -21.40 -12.19 -6.79
N GLU A 169 -22.65 -12.69 -6.81
CA GLU A 169 -23.42 -12.86 -8.04
C GLU A 169 -23.70 -11.53 -8.76
N HIS A 170 -24.03 -10.48 -8.01
CA HIS A 170 -24.34 -9.16 -8.57
C HIS A 170 -23.17 -8.56 -9.35
N PHE A 171 -21.94 -8.66 -8.83
CA PHE A 171 -20.73 -8.14 -9.48
C PHE A 171 -20.04 -9.17 -10.40
N GLY A 172 -20.72 -10.28 -10.69
CA GLY A 172 -20.17 -11.41 -11.44
C GLY A 172 -19.28 -12.29 -10.56
N ARG A 173 -19.82 -13.43 -10.13
CA ARG A 173 -19.21 -14.27 -9.07
C ARG A 173 -17.74 -14.60 -9.30
N GLN A 174 -17.36 -15.01 -10.51
CA GLN A 174 -15.96 -15.34 -10.80
C GLN A 174 -15.05 -14.12 -10.64
N ASN A 175 -15.41 -13.00 -11.27
CA ASN A 175 -14.69 -11.74 -11.15
C ASN A 175 -14.62 -11.24 -9.70
N PHE A 176 -15.69 -11.44 -8.92
CA PHE A 176 -15.70 -11.12 -7.49
C PHE A 176 -14.70 -11.96 -6.70
N MET A 177 -14.65 -13.28 -6.93
CA MET A 177 -13.68 -14.18 -6.29
C MET A 177 -12.24 -13.87 -6.72
N ASP A 178 -12.02 -13.55 -8.00
CA ASP A 178 -10.71 -13.14 -8.51
C ASP A 178 -10.23 -11.86 -7.81
N LYS A 179 -11.14 -10.89 -7.61
CA LYS A 179 -10.84 -9.66 -6.88
C LYS A 179 -10.55 -9.90 -5.40
N MET A 180 -11.26 -10.79 -4.72
CA MET A 180 -10.93 -11.15 -3.33
C MET A 180 -9.52 -11.71 -3.19
N ASN A 181 -9.09 -12.57 -4.12
CA ASN A 181 -7.75 -13.14 -4.09
C ASN A 181 -6.68 -12.13 -4.56
N LEU A 182 -6.99 -11.28 -5.54
CA LEU A 182 -6.11 -10.19 -5.96
C LEU A 182 -5.87 -9.19 -4.82
N GLN A 183 -6.92 -8.83 -4.07
CA GLN A 183 -6.79 -7.95 -2.92
C GLN A 183 -5.89 -8.59 -1.84
N ALA A 184 -6.03 -9.90 -1.59
CA ALA A 184 -5.14 -10.61 -0.69
C ALA A 184 -3.67 -10.51 -1.15
N GLU A 185 -3.39 -10.68 -2.43
CA GLU A 185 -2.05 -10.52 -3.00
C GLU A 185 -1.51 -9.09 -2.84
N GLN A 186 -2.33 -8.09 -3.16
CA GLN A 186 -1.97 -6.66 -3.05
C GLN A 186 -1.68 -6.23 -1.62
N LEU A 187 -2.37 -6.84 -0.64
CA LEU A 187 -2.13 -6.63 0.79
C LEU A 187 -1.00 -7.51 1.35
N MET A 188 -0.26 -8.20 0.47
CA MET A 188 0.82 -9.13 0.83
C MET A 188 0.35 -10.23 1.79
N MET A 189 -0.90 -10.64 1.67
CA MET A 189 -1.49 -11.79 2.39
C MET A 189 -1.16 -13.09 1.64
N SER A 190 0.13 -13.36 1.43
CA SER A 190 0.64 -14.45 0.59
C SER A 190 0.22 -15.85 1.06
N SER A 191 -0.30 -15.95 2.28
CA SER A 191 -0.75 -17.19 2.88
C SER A 191 -2.27 -17.34 2.92
N THR A 192 -2.98 -16.45 2.22
CA THR A 192 -4.44 -16.39 2.17
C THR A 192 -5.02 -16.83 0.83
N SER A 193 -6.16 -17.53 0.87
CA SER A 193 -6.94 -17.91 -0.32
C SER A 193 -8.44 -17.90 -0.03
N TYR A 194 -9.24 -17.45 -0.99
CA TYR A 194 -10.70 -17.43 -0.94
C TYR A 194 -11.30 -18.30 -2.06
N GLU A 195 -12.04 -19.35 -1.68
CA GLU A 195 -12.80 -20.24 -2.58
C GLU A 195 -14.29 -19.83 -2.66
N ASP A 196 -14.82 -19.20 -1.62
CA ASP A 196 -16.19 -18.66 -1.58
C ASP A 196 -16.26 -17.30 -0.82
N PRO A 197 -17.31 -16.48 -1.03
CA PRO A 197 -17.40 -15.15 -0.43
C PRO A 197 -17.85 -15.15 1.04
N SER A 198 -18.23 -16.31 1.58
CA SER A 198 -18.86 -16.42 2.89
C SER A 198 -17.94 -17.04 3.94
N GLY A 199 -16.97 -17.85 3.53
CA GLY A 199 -16.12 -18.65 4.40
C GLY A 199 -16.75 -19.96 4.85
N LEU A 200 -17.73 -20.47 4.10
CA LEU A 200 -18.29 -21.81 4.31
C LEU A 200 -17.27 -22.90 3.93
N SER A 201 -16.48 -22.66 2.89
CA SER A 201 -15.46 -23.57 2.45
C SER A 201 -14.33 -23.69 3.48
N PRO A 202 -13.87 -24.91 3.79
CA PRO A 202 -12.64 -25.12 4.56
C PRO A 202 -11.38 -24.67 3.79
N ASN A 203 -11.47 -24.38 2.48
CA ASN A 203 -10.39 -23.86 1.66
C ASN A 203 -10.25 -22.33 1.72
N ASN A 204 -11.21 -21.63 2.34
CA ASN A 204 -11.00 -20.25 2.77
C ASN A 204 -10.01 -20.23 3.94
N LYS A 205 -8.72 -20.16 3.63
CA LYS A 205 -7.61 -20.27 4.60
C LYS A 205 -6.83 -18.98 4.65
N SER A 206 -6.35 -18.64 5.84
CA SER A 206 -5.48 -17.49 6.10
C SER A 206 -4.59 -17.79 7.31
N THR A 207 -3.71 -16.87 7.64
CA THR A 207 -2.90 -16.85 8.86
C THR A 207 -3.38 -15.72 9.78
N ALA A 208 -2.94 -15.71 11.04
CA ALA A 208 -3.24 -14.61 11.95
C ALA A 208 -2.53 -13.32 11.49
N ALA A 209 -1.32 -13.44 10.94
CA ALA A 209 -0.56 -12.33 10.37
C ALA A 209 -1.26 -11.70 9.16
N ASP A 210 -1.80 -12.51 8.24
CA ASP A 210 -2.50 -12.00 7.08
C ASP A 210 -3.83 -11.32 7.46
N LEU A 211 -4.58 -11.90 8.40
CA LEU A 211 -5.80 -11.26 8.92
C LEU A 211 -5.51 -9.93 9.64
N PHE A 212 -4.33 -9.80 10.26
CA PHE A 212 -3.90 -8.56 10.88
C PHE A 212 -3.60 -7.48 9.82
N LYS A 213 -2.97 -7.84 8.70
CA LYS A 213 -2.78 -6.92 7.55
C LYS A 213 -4.12 -6.46 6.98
N LEU A 214 -5.06 -7.38 6.79
CA LEU A 214 -6.41 -7.05 6.34
C LEU A 214 -7.10 -6.07 7.30
N ALA A 215 -6.99 -6.32 8.61
CA ALA A 215 -7.55 -5.43 9.63
C ALA A 215 -6.93 -4.04 9.59
N GLY A 216 -5.60 -3.93 9.47
CA GLY A 216 -4.91 -2.64 9.36
C GLY A 216 -5.32 -1.86 8.11
N TYR A 217 -5.43 -2.55 6.96
CA TYR A 217 -5.87 -1.90 5.73
C TYR A 217 -7.32 -1.40 5.81
N ILE A 218 -8.22 -2.21 6.36
CA ILE A 218 -9.62 -1.80 6.56
C ILE A 218 -9.67 -0.62 7.54
N GLU A 219 -8.97 -0.67 8.66
CA GLU A 219 -8.97 0.43 9.65
C GLU A 219 -8.49 1.75 9.02
N GLU A 220 -7.43 1.70 8.21
CA GLU A 220 -6.84 2.91 7.62
C GLU A 220 -7.63 3.47 6.43
N LYS A 221 -8.16 2.60 5.55
CA LYS A 221 -8.74 3.01 4.27
C LYS A 221 -10.26 2.86 4.18
N HIS A 222 -10.84 1.98 5.00
CA HIS A 222 -12.25 1.56 4.96
C HIS A 222 -12.85 1.42 6.36
N GLY A 223 -12.48 2.33 7.29
CA GLY A 223 -12.86 2.25 8.69
C GLY A 223 -14.38 2.19 8.91
N GLU A 224 -15.17 2.68 7.95
CA GLU A 224 -16.63 2.57 7.95
C GLU A 224 -17.13 1.10 8.00
N LEU A 225 -16.34 0.13 7.54
CA LEU A 225 -16.68 -1.29 7.65
C LEU A 225 -16.61 -1.76 9.11
N PHE A 226 -15.64 -1.28 9.88
CA PHE A 226 -15.59 -1.57 11.32
C PHE A 226 -16.68 -0.81 12.08
N ASP A 227 -17.00 0.43 11.68
CA ASP A 227 -18.16 1.15 12.21
C ASP A 227 -19.46 0.35 12.02
N ILE A 228 -19.67 -0.28 10.86
CA ILE A 228 -20.80 -1.18 10.65
C ILE A 228 -20.74 -2.33 11.66
N THR A 229 -19.61 -3.02 11.79
CA THR A 229 -19.48 -4.16 12.71
C THR A 229 -19.60 -3.81 14.20
N ALA A 230 -19.54 -2.53 14.56
CA ALA A 230 -19.76 -2.05 15.93
C ALA A 230 -21.22 -1.60 16.20
N LYS A 231 -22.07 -1.47 15.16
CA LYS A 231 -23.48 -1.11 15.35
C LYS A 231 -24.25 -2.21 16.06
N ARG A 232 -25.22 -1.83 16.91
CA ARG A 232 -26.14 -2.79 17.55
C ARG A 232 -27.10 -3.42 16.55
N SER A 233 -27.60 -2.62 15.61
CA SER A 233 -28.52 -3.05 14.56
C SER A 233 -28.52 -2.07 13.39
N TYR A 234 -29.14 -2.49 12.29
CA TYR A 234 -29.47 -1.64 11.15
C TYR A 234 -30.85 -2.00 10.60
N SER A 235 -31.66 -0.99 10.31
CA SER A 235 -33.01 -1.18 9.77
C SER A 235 -33.08 -0.64 8.33
N ALA A 236 -33.49 -1.51 7.42
CA ALA A 236 -33.86 -1.19 6.04
C ALA A 236 -35.38 -1.37 5.87
N PRO A 237 -36.01 -0.90 4.78
CA PRO A 237 -37.47 -0.84 4.65
C PRO A 237 -38.25 -2.15 4.91
N LYS A 238 -37.61 -3.32 4.79
CA LYS A 238 -38.22 -4.64 5.02
C LYS A 238 -37.41 -5.54 5.97
N HIS A 239 -36.32 -5.03 6.52
CA HIS A 239 -35.35 -5.82 7.27
C HIS A 239 -34.87 -5.08 8.49
N ASN A 240 -34.60 -5.82 9.56
CA ASN A 240 -33.92 -5.29 10.72
C ASN A 240 -32.86 -6.30 11.17
N TRP A 241 -31.61 -6.00 10.88
CA TRP A 241 -30.50 -6.88 11.19
C TRP A 241 -29.87 -6.49 12.51
N SER A 242 -29.64 -7.49 13.37
CA SER A 242 -29.08 -7.29 14.71
C SER A 242 -27.69 -7.90 14.80
N ASN A 243 -26.77 -7.18 15.44
CA ASN A 243 -25.39 -7.61 15.49
C ASN A 243 -25.19 -8.75 16.48
N ILE A 244 -24.55 -9.83 16.01
CA ILE A 244 -24.29 -11.05 16.80
C ILE A 244 -22.94 -11.04 17.52
N SER A 245 -22.18 -9.94 17.43
CA SER A 245 -20.87 -9.84 18.06
C SER A 245 -20.97 -9.94 19.58
N GLN A 246 -20.21 -10.87 20.14
CA GLN A 246 -20.13 -11.12 21.58
C GLN A 246 -19.42 -10.02 22.39
N PHE A 247 -18.86 -9.02 21.70
CA PHE A 247 -18.12 -7.90 22.29
C PHE A 247 -18.89 -6.57 22.21
N LEU A 248 -20.13 -6.57 21.72
CA LEU A 248 -20.96 -5.37 21.71
C LEU A 248 -21.13 -4.80 23.12
N GLY A 249 -20.84 -3.51 23.26
CA GLY A 249 -20.91 -2.82 24.55
C GLY A 249 -19.76 -3.13 25.50
N LYS A 250 -18.74 -3.90 25.08
CA LYS A 250 -17.49 -4.03 25.83
C LYS A 250 -16.66 -2.76 25.63
N ASP A 251 -16.13 -2.22 26.72
CA ASP A 251 -15.31 -1.00 26.69
C ASP A 251 -14.14 -1.12 25.70
N GLY A 252 -13.97 -0.08 24.90
CA GLY A 252 -12.95 0.01 23.86
C GLY A 252 -13.28 -0.75 22.57
N TYR A 253 -14.29 -1.63 22.51
CA TYR A 253 -14.58 -2.38 21.28
C TYR A 253 -14.99 -1.45 20.12
N SER A 254 -14.20 -1.45 19.05
CA SER A 254 -14.40 -0.58 17.87
C SER A 254 -14.82 -1.34 16.60
N GLY A 255 -14.82 -2.68 16.62
CA GLY A 255 -15.33 -3.46 15.51
C GLY A 255 -14.66 -4.83 15.35
N GLY A 256 -15.08 -5.59 14.34
CA GLY A 256 -14.47 -6.86 13.98
C GLY A 256 -15.44 -7.87 13.38
N LYS A 257 -14.98 -9.10 13.18
CA LYS A 257 -15.79 -10.19 12.66
C LYS A 257 -15.43 -11.51 13.33
N SER A 258 -16.46 -12.27 13.69
CA SER A 258 -16.34 -13.65 14.17
C SER A 258 -16.67 -14.66 13.07
N GLY A 259 -16.11 -15.86 13.20
CA GLY A 259 -16.45 -17.01 12.37
C GLY A 259 -16.48 -18.31 13.16
N TYR A 260 -17.26 -19.26 12.67
CA TYR A 260 -17.28 -20.64 13.15
C TYR A 260 -17.65 -21.60 12.02
N THR A 261 -16.89 -22.68 11.89
CA THR A 261 -17.25 -23.92 11.18
C THR A 261 -16.58 -25.08 11.90
N ASP A 262 -17.02 -26.31 11.67
CA ASP A 262 -16.36 -27.49 12.28
C ASP A 262 -14.87 -27.56 11.91
N ALA A 263 -14.54 -27.20 10.66
CA ALA A 263 -13.17 -27.16 10.18
C ALA A 263 -12.34 -26.01 10.76
N ALA A 264 -12.94 -24.85 11.03
CA ALA A 264 -12.24 -23.67 11.54
C ALA A 264 -12.20 -23.58 13.07
N LEU A 265 -13.08 -24.30 13.78
CA LEU A 265 -13.48 -23.96 15.14
C LEU A 265 -13.84 -22.47 15.24
N GLN A 266 -13.58 -21.79 16.36
CA GLN A 266 -13.85 -20.36 16.47
C GLN A 266 -12.70 -19.51 15.92
N SER A 267 -12.98 -18.64 14.96
CA SER A 267 -12.05 -17.64 14.41
C SER A 267 -12.54 -16.22 14.67
N GLY A 268 -11.66 -15.23 14.63
CA GLY A 268 -12.10 -13.84 14.69
C GLY A 268 -11.01 -12.81 14.49
N VAL A 269 -11.45 -11.62 14.13
CA VAL A 269 -10.71 -10.35 14.18
C VAL A 269 -11.53 -9.43 15.07
N ALA A 270 -10.92 -8.83 16.10
CA ALA A 270 -11.58 -7.86 16.97
C ALA A 270 -10.64 -6.69 17.24
N ILE A 271 -11.15 -5.47 17.15
CA ILE A 271 -10.40 -4.23 17.34
C ILE A 271 -10.87 -3.57 18.62
N PHE A 272 -9.91 -3.11 19.42
CA PHE A 272 -10.15 -2.40 20.66
C PHE A 272 -9.29 -1.13 20.74
N GLU A 273 -9.92 -0.01 21.03
CA GLU A 273 -9.28 1.22 21.46
C GLU A 273 -8.86 1.11 22.92
N LEU A 274 -7.56 0.88 23.15
CA LEU A 274 -7.03 0.65 24.49
C LEU A 274 -6.18 1.83 24.98
N PRO A 275 -6.38 2.32 26.22
CA PRO A 275 -5.59 3.41 26.80
C PRO A 275 -4.24 2.89 27.30
N LEU A 276 -3.38 2.44 26.36
CA LEU A 276 -2.09 1.85 26.69
C LEU A 276 -0.96 2.89 26.80
N GLY A 277 -1.18 4.16 26.46
CA GLY A 277 -0.16 5.22 26.56
C GLY A 277 -0.56 6.40 27.46
N GLU A 278 0.35 7.37 27.65
CA GLU A 278 0.13 8.55 28.53
C GLU A 278 -1.08 9.39 28.12
N SER A 279 -1.39 9.46 26.82
CA SER A 279 -2.57 10.16 26.31
C SER A 279 -3.19 9.42 25.13
N GLY A 280 -4.53 9.41 25.10
CA GLY A 280 -5.31 8.77 24.04
C GLY A 280 -5.39 7.24 24.13
N THR A 281 -5.95 6.65 23.09
CA THR A 281 -6.09 5.20 22.92
C THR A 281 -5.24 4.71 21.75
N ARG A 282 -5.03 3.40 21.70
CA ARG A 282 -4.33 2.69 20.63
C ARG A 282 -5.28 1.68 19.98
N PRO A 283 -5.39 1.62 18.64
CA PRO A 283 -6.22 0.65 17.95
C PRO A 283 -5.53 -0.71 17.95
N ILE A 284 -5.88 -1.57 18.91
CA ILE A 284 -5.30 -2.91 19.04
C ILE A 284 -6.19 -3.94 18.35
N ALA A 285 -5.65 -4.62 17.34
CA ALA A 285 -6.31 -5.77 16.72
C ALA A 285 -5.88 -7.08 17.37
N ILE A 286 -6.86 -7.95 17.61
CA ILE A 286 -6.69 -9.31 18.09
C ILE A 286 -7.24 -10.25 17.02
N THR A 287 -6.35 -11.00 16.37
CA THR A 287 -6.68 -12.01 15.38
C THR A 287 -6.51 -13.41 15.98
N LEU A 288 -7.51 -14.28 15.79
CA LEU A 288 -7.57 -15.63 16.38
C LEU A 288 -8.02 -16.64 15.33
N LEU A 289 -7.33 -17.78 15.27
CA LEU A 289 -7.70 -18.93 14.46
C LEU A 289 -7.73 -20.20 15.33
N ARG A 290 -8.77 -21.01 15.12
CA ARG A 290 -9.00 -22.28 15.82
C ARG A 290 -9.03 -22.16 17.34
N SER A 291 -9.72 -21.16 17.87
CA SER A 291 -10.00 -21.03 19.30
C SER A 291 -11.08 -22.02 19.75
N LEU A 292 -10.93 -22.55 20.97
CA LEU A 292 -11.95 -23.35 21.63
C LEU A 292 -12.99 -22.46 22.32
N ASP A 293 -12.56 -21.29 22.79
CA ASP A 293 -13.40 -20.25 23.40
C ASP A 293 -12.84 -18.87 23.05
N ARG A 294 -13.32 -18.32 21.93
CA ARG A 294 -12.81 -17.05 21.40
C ARG A 294 -13.08 -15.89 22.35
N LYS A 295 -14.21 -15.90 23.06
CA LYS A 295 -14.57 -14.83 23.99
C LYS A 295 -13.57 -14.77 25.14
N LYS A 296 -13.34 -15.91 25.78
CA LYS A 296 -12.41 -16.02 26.90
C LYS A 296 -10.96 -15.73 26.48
N ASP A 297 -10.57 -16.17 25.29
CA ASP A 297 -9.24 -15.88 24.73
C ASP A 297 -9.02 -14.36 24.58
N VAL A 298 -9.97 -13.63 23.99
CA VAL A 298 -9.90 -12.17 23.86
C VAL A 298 -9.89 -11.50 25.24
N GLU A 299 -10.75 -11.93 26.17
CA GLU A 299 -10.78 -11.36 27.53
C GLU A 299 -9.46 -11.54 28.29
N ASN A 300 -8.83 -12.71 28.16
CA ASN A 300 -7.51 -12.97 28.75
C ASN A 300 -6.42 -12.11 28.12
N ILE A 301 -6.47 -11.90 26.80
CA ILE A 301 -5.54 -11.01 26.09
C ILE A 301 -5.73 -9.57 26.56
N LEU A 302 -6.95 -9.05 26.58
CA LEU A 302 -7.23 -7.68 27.03
C LEU A 302 -6.79 -7.43 28.47
N LYS A 303 -7.05 -8.39 29.37
CA LYS A 303 -6.57 -8.32 30.75
C LYS A 303 -5.04 -8.26 30.81
N TYR A 304 -4.36 -9.07 30.00
CA TYR A 304 -2.90 -9.05 29.92
C TYR A 304 -2.39 -7.69 29.40
N LEU A 305 -2.96 -7.18 28.31
CA LEU A 305 -2.55 -5.89 27.73
C LEU A 305 -2.68 -4.76 28.76
N GLY A 306 -3.85 -4.63 29.41
CA GLY A 306 -4.08 -3.57 30.39
C GLY A 306 -3.27 -3.71 31.70
N SER A 307 -2.72 -4.89 31.98
CA SER A 307 -1.92 -5.11 33.20
C SER A 307 -0.42 -5.00 32.95
N TYR A 308 0.04 -5.31 31.73
CA TYR A 308 1.45 -5.55 31.45
C TYR A 308 2.02 -4.75 30.28
N VAL A 309 1.19 -4.19 29.39
CA VAL A 309 1.67 -3.51 28.17
C VAL A 309 1.44 -2.01 28.29
N TYR A 310 2.48 -1.23 27.97
CA TYR A 310 2.45 0.22 28.04
C TYR A 310 3.19 0.86 26.85
N TYR A 311 2.64 1.90 26.25
CA TYR A 311 3.20 2.67 25.14
C TYR A 311 3.76 4.01 25.64
N GLY A 312 5.04 4.30 25.39
CA GLY A 312 5.75 5.46 25.94
C GLY A 312 6.33 5.21 27.35
N GLY A 313 6.97 6.20 27.99
CA GLY A 313 7.48 6.05 29.36
C GLY A 313 8.22 7.25 29.94
N LYS A 314 7.63 7.89 30.97
CA LYS A 314 8.34 8.61 32.07
C LYS A 314 7.53 8.72 33.39
N THR A 315 7.13 7.62 34.03
CA THR A 315 6.79 7.53 35.49
C THR A 315 6.68 6.05 35.83
N ASP A 316 7.54 5.35 36.57
CA ASP A 316 8.25 5.65 37.79
C ASP A 316 9.59 4.91 37.83
N SER A 317 10.68 5.65 38.00
CA SER A 317 11.54 5.45 39.17
C SER A 317 12.55 6.56 39.17
N ALA A 318 12.61 7.26 40.30
CA ALA A 318 13.69 8.14 40.67
C ALA A 318 15.04 7.52 40.27
N ARG A 319 15.65 8.06 39.22
CA ARG A 319 17.08 8.25 39.07
C ARG A 319 17.30 9.23 37.92
N ALA A 320 17.95 10.32 38.28
CA ALA A 320 18.62 11.22 37.36
C ALA A 320 19.49 10.45 36.35
N TRP A 321 19.92 11.15 35.30
CA TRP A 321 20.66 10.69 34.11
C TRP A 321 19.70 10.18 33.02
N VAL A 322 19.57 10.80 31.83
CA VAL A 322 20.52 11.62 31.07
C VAL A 322 19.76 12.71 30.29
N GLU A 323 20.03 13.98 30.62
CA GLU A 323 20.11 15.02 29.60
C GLU A 323 21.30 14.66 28.72
N GLU A 324 21.02 14.11 27.54
CA GLU A 324 21.78 14.19 26.29
C GLU A 324 21.08 13.21 25.34
N LYS A 325 20.52 13.73 24.26
CA LYS A 325 20.07 12.91 23.13
C LYS A 325 21.29 12.23 22.53
N VAL A 326 21.65 11.05 23.03
CA VAL A 326 22.70 10.21 22.42
C VAL A 326 22.05 8.93 21.90
N GLY A 327 22.07 8.78 20.58
CA GLY A 327 21.82 7.49 19.91
C GLY A 327 20.41 7.23 19.39
N MET A 328 19.58 8.25 19.15
CA MET A 328 18.33 8.05 18.40
C MET A 328 18.65 8.03 16.89
N PRO A 329 18.50 6.90 16.17
CA PRO A 329 18.43 6.98 14.72
C PRO A 329 17.11 7.69 14.33
N PRO A 330 17.11 8.48 13.26
CA PRO A 330 15.95 9.25 12.82
C PRO A 330 14.76 8.32 12.54
N ILE A 331 13.56 8.76 12.94
CA ILE A 331 12.29 8.08 12.70
C ILE A 331 11.95 8.30 11.22
N TYR A 332 11.79 7.22 10.44
CA TYR A 332 11.45 7.27 9.03
C TYR A 332 9.92 7.15 8.80
N GLU A 333 9.38 8.08 8.01
CA GLU A 333 8.14 7.98 7.22
C GLU A 333 8.30 6.89 6.12
N PRO A 334 7.23 6.50 5.38
CA PRO A 334 6.83 5.10 5.14
C PRO A 334 7.85 4.18 4.44
N SER A 335 7.63 2.87 4.50
CA SER A 335 8.52 1.78 4.01
C SER A 335 8.71 1.67 2.48
N PHE A 336 8.56 2.76 1.75
CA PHE A 336 8.95 2.90 0.36
C PHE A 336 9.50 4.31 0.15
N VAL A 337 10.62 4.44 -0.56
CA VAL A 337 11.07 5.75 -1.05
C VAL A 337 10.24 6.08 -2.28
N THR A 338 9.40 7.11 -2.18
CA THR A 338 8.63 7.64 -3.29
C THR A 338 9.54 8.52 -4.12
N LEU A 339 9.94 8.01 -5.29
CA LEU A 339 10.68 8.76 -6.28
C LEU A 339 9.73 9.26 -7.36
N SER A 340 9.59 10.57 -7.50
CA SER A 340 8.90 11.18 -8.63
C SER A 340 9.91 11.62 -9.68
N PHE A 341 9.84 11.05 -10.87
CA PHE A 341 10.65 11.45 -12.01
C PHE A 341 9.81 12.28 -12.97
N LEU A 342 10.14 13.55 -13.08
CA LEU A 342 9.65 14.43 -14.12
C LEU A 342 10.62 14.36 -15.29
N GLY A 343 10.08 14.57 -16.49
CA GLY A 343 10.90 14.77 -17.67
C GLY A 343 11.52 16.16 -17.71
N ASP A 344 11.67 16.66 -18.91
CA ASP A 344 12.32 17.93 -19.19
C ASP A 344 11.51 19.13 -18.72
N ILE A 345 12.15 20.00 -17.95
CA ILE A 345 11.62 21.28 -17.49
C ILE A 345 12.32 22.38 -18.27
N MET A 346 11.55 23.02 -19.16
CA MET A 346 11.97 24.21 -19.89
C MET A 346 10.95 25.33 -19.64
N LEU A 347 11.28 26.25 -18.73
CA LEU A 347 10.40 27.37 -18.33
C LEU A 347 10.80 28.71 -18.98
N ASP A 348 11.30 28.64 -20.21
CA ASP A 348 11.64 29.79 -21.04
C ASP A 348 10.68 29.90 -22.24
N ARG A 349 10.99 30.75 -23.22
CA ARG A 349 10.24 30.92 -24.48
C ARG A 349 8.74 31.17 -24.26
N GLY A 350 7.89 30.29 -24.78
CA GLY A 350 6.44 30.41 -24.69
C GLY A 350 5.92 30.34 -23.24
N VAL A 351 6.61 29.58 -22.38
CA VAL A 351 6.28 29.51 -20.95
C VAL A 351 6.56 30.85 -20.28
N ARG A 352 7.76 31.41 -20.49
CA ARG A 352 8.10 32.76 -20.01
C ARG A 352 7.10 33.82 -20.51
N GLY A 353 6.76 33.78 -21.79
CA GLY A 353 5.74 34.69 -22.35
C GLY A 353 4.38 34.57 -21.66
N SER A 354 3.96 33.35 -21.33
CA SER A 354 2.73 33.10 -20.56
C SER A 354 2.82 33.62 -19.13
N VAL A 355 3.96 33.40 -18.44
CA VAL A 355 4.18 33.86 -17.06
C VAL A 355 4.19 35.38 -16.95
N VAL A 356 4.85 36.06 -17.88
CA VAL A 356 4.85 37.52 -17.96
C VAL A 356 3.44 38.04 -18.20
N LYS A 357 2.70 37.44 -19.14
CA LYS A 357 1.36 37.90 -19.54
C LYS A 357 0.28 37.63 -18.48
N ASN A 358 0.29 36.43 -17.90
CA ASN A 358 -0.83 35.92 -17.11
C ASN A 358 -0.57 35.92 -15.60
N PHE A 359 0.70 35.89 -15.20
CA PHE A 359 1.11 35.69 -13.80
C PHE A 359 2.02 36.80 -13.28
N LYS A 360 2.14 37.95 -13.96
CA LYS A 360 2.94 39.11 -13.52
C LYS A 360 4.39 38.74 -13.18
N ASN A 361 4.99 37.88 -13.99
CA ASN A 361 6.33 37.33 -13.80
C ASN A 361 6.50 36.38 -12.59
N ASP A 362 5.40 35.93 -11.98
CA ASP A 362 5.41 34.94 -10.89
C ASP A 362 5.40 33.51 -11.45
N TYR A 363 6.55 32.86 -11.41
CA TYR A 363 6.72 31.47 -11.86
C TYR A 363 6.07 30.45 -10.92
N SER A 364 5.84 30.78 -9.64
CA SER A 364 5.21 29.85 -8.68
C SER A 364 3.76 29.53 -9.04
N ALA A 365 3.08 30.46 -9.74
CA ALA A 365 1.71 30.32 -10.21
C ALA A 365 1.51 29.13 -11.17
N LEU A 366 2.56 28.70 -11.87
CA LEU A 366 2.53 27.52 -12.75
C LEU A 366 2.26 26.22 -11.97
N PHE A 367 2.63 26.18 -10.69
CA PHE A 367 2.63 24.96 -9.88
C PHE A 367 1.44 24.89 -8.91
N VAL A 368 0.64 25.95 -8.76
CA VAL A 368 -0.48 26.03 -7.81
C VAL A 368 -1.54 24.94 -8.03
N LYS A 369 -1.74 24.52 -9.29
CA LYS A 369 -2.72 23.48 -9.65
C LYS A 369 -2.12 22.08 -9.72
N ILE A 370 -0.80 21.94 -9.57
CA ILE A 370 -0.21 20.60 -9.47
C ILE A 370 -0.67 20.03 -8.14
N PRO A 371 -1.26 18.82 -8.11
CA PRO A 371 -1.64 18.19 -6.85
C PRO A 371 -0.42 18.18 -5.93
N GLN A 372 -0.52 18.82 -4.76
CA GLN A 372 0.59 18.82 -3.80
C GLN A 372 1.02 17.39 -3.44
N LYS A 373 0.08 16.44 -3.57
CA LYS A 373 0.31 15.00 -3.45
C LYS A 373 1.29 14.37 -4.45
N LEU A 374 1.67 15.06 -5.52
CA LEU A 374 2.58 14.50 -6.53
C LEU A 374 4.06 14.83 -6.21
N LEU A 375 4.36 16.09 -5.93
CA LEU A 375 5.75 16.55 -5.71
C LEU A 375 6.08 16.62 -4.22
N LYS A 376 5.27 17.35 -3.43
CA LYS A 376 5.53 17.56 -1.99
C LYS A 376 5.32 16.34 -1.11
N ASN A 377 4.69 15.30 -1.64
CA ASN A 377 4.51 14.03 -0.92
C ASN A 377 5.47 12.93 -1.41
N SER A 378 6.36 13.23 -2.36
CA SER A 378 7.45 12.32 -2.71
C SER A 378 8.63 12.53 -1.77
N ASP A 379 9.37 11.47 -1.45
CA ASP A 379 10.60 11.56 -0.65
C ASP A 379 11.74 12.17 -1.46
N ILE A 380 11.74 11.96 -2.79
CA ILE A 380 12.62 12.64 -3.74
C ILE A 380 11.83 12.91 -5.02
N ALA A 381 11.73 14.17 -5.42
CA ALA A 381 11.28 14.60 -6.73
C ALA A 381 12.48 15.05 -7.58
N PHE A 382 12.67 14.35 -8.69
CA PHE A 382 13.75 14.54 -9.65
C PHE A 382 13.20 15.09 -10.96
N ALA A 383 13.88 16.05 -11.57
CA ALA A 383 13.59 16.47 -12.95
C ALA A 383 14.85 16.79 -13.74
N ASN A 384 14.72 16.95 -15.06
CA ASN A 384 15.80 17.41 -15.93
C ASN A 384 15.60 18.89 -16.27
N LEU A 385 16.57 19.75 -15.96
CA LEU A 385 16.48 21.20 -16.18
C LEU A 385 17.08 21.57 -17.55
N GLU A 386 16.24 21.81 -18.55
CA GLU A 386 16.65 22.07 -19.94
C GLU A 386 17.16 23.49 -20.17
N GLY A 387 18.40 23.75 -19.75
CA GLY A 387 19.13 24.99 -19.96
C GLY A 387 19.62 25.65 -18.67
N THR A 388 20.11 26.89 -18.80
CA THR A 388 20.58 27.69 -17.64
C THR A 388 19.46 28.51 -17.05
N ALA A 389 19.44 28.68 -15.72
CA ALA A 389 18.54 29.58 -15.01
C ALA A 389 19.37 30.71 -14.38
N SER A 390 19.71 31.70 -15.21
CA SER A 390 20.70 32.73 -14.89
C SER A 390 20.39 34.03 -15.63
N ASP A 391 20.79 35.14 -15.04
CA ASP A 391 20.84 36.45 -15.69
C ASP A 391 22.25 36.80 -16.20
N GLN A 392 23.22 35.91 -15.98
CA GLN A 392 24.62 36.04 -16.39
C GLN A 392 24.88 35.38 -17.75
N GLY A 393 26.13 35.47 -18.20
CA GLY A 393 26.63 34.75 -19.36
C GLY A 393 26.44 35.45 -20.71
N VAL A 394 26.99 34.80 -21.74
CA VAL A 394 26.95 35.28 -23.12
C VAL A 394 26.41 34.13 -23.97
N ASP A 395 25.40 34.43 -24.78
CA ASP A 395 24.79 33.48 -25.70
C ASP A 395 25.85 32.90 -26.66
N GLY A 396 26.00 31.58 -26.65
CA GLY A 396 26.85 30.80 -27.54
C GLY A 396 26.38 30.81 -29.00
N LYS A 397 25.21 31.40 -29.28
CA LYS A 397 24.59 31.56 -30.60
C LYS A 397 24.22 30.23 -31.26
N ASN A 398 23.77 29.27 -30.47
CA ASN A 398 23.20 28.04 -30.99
C ASN A 398 21.80 28.32 -31.59
N LEU A 399 21.36 27.47 -32.54
CA LEU A 399 20.03 27.58 -33.15
C LEU A 399 18.91 27.55 -32.09
N TYR A 400 19.16 26.90 -30.96
CA TYR A 400 18.25 26.78 -29.83
C TYR A 400 18.96 27.05 -28.51
N SER A 401 19.35 28.30 -28.24
CA SER A 401 19.86 28.69 -26.92
C SER A 401 18.73 28.82 -25.89
N PHE A 402 18.88 28.23 -24.70
CA PHE A 402 17.90 28.33 -23.60
C PHE A 402 18.46 29.06 -22.38
N ARG A 403 17.73 30.09 -21.90
CA ARG A 403 18.03 30.78 -20.63
C ARG A 403 16.76 31.15 -19.89
N MET A 404 16.48 30.37 -18.87
CA MET A 404 15.40 30.60 -17.93
C MET A 404 15.68 31.81 -17.04
N ASP A 405 14.60 32.48 -16.64
CA ASP A 405 14.65 33.54 -15.63
C ASP A 405 15.11 32.97 -14.28
N PRO A 406 15.99 33.64 -13.51
CA PRO A 406 16.44 33.16 -12.21
C PRO A 406 15.31 32.86 -11.23
N GLY A 407 14.15 33.52 -11.35
CA GLY A 407 12.96 33.27 -10.54
C GLY A 407 12.33 31.88 -10.73
N VAL A 408 12.77 31.12 -11.73
CA VAL A 408 12.37 29.72 -11.94
C VAL A 408 12.84 28.82 -10.81
N ILE A 409 14.07 29.00 -10.32
CA ILE A 409 14.66 28.14 -9.29
C ILE A 409 13.87 28.14 -7.97
N PRO A 410 13.56 29.30 -7.35
CA PRO A 410 12.73 29.32 -6.14
C PRO A 410 11.30 28.81 -6.38
N ALA A 411 10.76 28.96 -7.60
CA ALA A 411 9.45 28.41 -7.94
C ALA A 411 9.46 26.87 -8.00
N LEU A 412 10.53 26.26 -8.53
CA LEU A 412 10.73 24.81 -8.56
C LEU A 412 10.95 24.25 -7.14
N ALA A 413 11.75 24.93 -6.31
CA ALA A 413 11.92 24.58 -4.90
C ALA A 413 10.57 24.62 -4.17
N GLY A 414 9.81 25.71 -4.33
CA GLY A 414 8.48 25.88 -3.72
C GLY A 414 7.44 24.88 -4.21
N ALA A 415 7.61 24.30 -5.40
CA ALA A 415 6.79 23.24 -5.95
C ALA A 415 7.10 21.86 -5.33
N GLY A 416 8.24 21.70 -4.66
CA GLY A 416 8.69 20.46 -4.03
C GLY A 416 9.60 19.61 -4.93
N LEU A 417 10.52 20.24 -5.67
CA LEU A 417 11.60 19.53 -6.36
C LEU A 417 12.86 19.49 -5.51
N ASP A 418 13.45 18.30 -5.39
CA ASP A 418 14.62 18.06 -4.54
C ASP A 418 15.91 17.95 -5.36
N ILE A 419 15.83 17.40 -6.58
CA ILE A 419 16.99 17.15 -7.44
C ILE A 419 16.73 17.58 -8.88
N LEU A 420 17.67 18.32 -9.48
CA LEU A 420 17.68 18.65 -10.89
C LEU A 420 18.90 18.08 -11.61
N SER A 421 18.67 17.31 -12.68
CA SER A 421 19.70 17.04 -13.67
C SER A 421 20.00 18.30 -14.45
N VAL A 422 21.27 18.67 -14.50
CA VAL A 422 21.83 19.72 -15.35
C VAL A 422 22.68 19.13 -16.48
N GLY A 423 22.65 17.80 -16.64
CA GLY A 423 23.42 17.05 -17.64
C GLY A 423 22.78 17.01 -19.02
N ASN A 424 22.32 18.15 -19.53
CA ASN A 424 21.75 18.27 -20.87
C ASN A 424 22.65 19.09 -21.80
N ASN A 425 22.37 19.00 -23.10
CA ASN A 425 23.14 19.65 -24.15
C ASN A 425 22.96 21.18 -24.22
N HIS A 426 22.05 21.75 -23.44
CA HIS A 426 21.72 23.18 -23.43
C HIS A 426 22.23 23.94 -22.19
N VAL A 427 22.75 23.21 -21.20
CA VAL A 427 23.25 23.81 -19.95
C VAL A 427 24.47 24.73 -20.17
N GLY A 428 25.14 24.59 -21.32
CA GLY A 428 26.27 25.42 -21.73
C GLY A 428 25.92 26.58 -22.66
N ASP A 429 24.65 26.74 -23.05
CA ASP A 429 24.24 27.68 -24.12
C ASP A 429 24.61 29.14 -23.84
N TRP A 430 24.70 29.51 -22.55
CA TRP A 430 25.05 30.87 -22.12
C TRP A 430 26.44 30.96 -21.48
N GLY A 431 27.26 29.94 -21.72
CA GLY A 431 28.64 29.87 -21.27
C GLY A 431 28.80 29.52 -19.79
N ARG A 432 30.07 29.39 -19.40
CA ARG A 432 30.46 28.88 -18.08
C ARG A 432 29.95 29.72 -16.91
N SER A 433 29.85 31.04 -17.09
CA SER A 433 29.36 31.93 -16.03
C SER A 433 27.86 31.74 -15.75
N ALA A 434 27.03 31.60 -16.78
CA ALA A 434 25.60 31.30 -16.59
C ALA A 434 25.38 29.91 -15.99
N TYR A 435 26.19 28.93 -16.40
CA TYR A 435 26.16 27.59 -15.80
C TYR A 435 26.53 27.62 -14.31
N ALA A 436 27.65 28.25 -13.95
CA ALA A 436 28.10 28.37 -12.56
C ALA A 436 27.09 29.13 -11.69
N ASP A 437 26.49 30.19 -12.22
CA ASP A 437 25.42 30.94 -11.54
C ASP A 437 24.17 30.07 -11.33
N THR A 438 23.77 29.27 -12.33
CA THR A 438 22.67 28.29 -12.19
C THR A 438 22.93 27.31 -11.05
N LEU A 439 24.15 26.76 -10.95
CA LEU A 439 24.51 25.85 -9.86
C LEU A 439 24.49 26.53 -8.48
N SER A 440 24.96 27.79 -8.41
CA SER A 440 24.90 28.58 -7.17
C SER A 440 23.47 28.76 -6.70
N ARG A 441 22.57 29.15 -7.61
CA ARG A 441 21.16 29.38 -7.29
C ARG A 441 20.43 28.10 -6.87
N LEU A 442 20.72 26.97 -7.50
CA LEU A 442 20.19 25.66 -7.07
C LEU A 442 20.60 25.38 -5.62
N LYS A 443 21.88 25.55 -5.31
CA LYS A 443 22.42 25.37 -3.95
C LYS A 443 21.80 26.33 -2.93
N GLU A 444 21.62 27.60 -3.29
CA GLU A 444 21.00 28.63 -2.44
C GLU A 444 19.53 28.33 -2.13
N ASN A 445 18.85 27.57 -2.98
CA ASN A 445 17.46 27.16 -2.81
C ASN A 445 17.32 25.70 -2.36
N GLU A 446 18.40 25.10 -1.86
CA GLU A 446 18.42 23.74 -1.31
C GLU A 446 18.03 22.64 -2.32
N ILE A 447 18.15 22.92 -3.62
CA ILE A 447 17.97 21.93 -4.69
C ILE A 447 19.32 21.28 -5.00
N LEU A 448 19.39 19.95 -4.90
CA LEU A 448 20.56 19.18 -5.32
C LEU A 448 20.64 19.12 -6.86
N TYR A 449 21.85 18.98 -7.39
CA TYR A 449 22.02 18.86 -8.83
C TYR A 449 22.98 17.74 -9.21
N THR A 450 22.78 17.16 -10.39
CA THR A 450 23.60 16.06 -10.93
C THR A 450 23.71 16.12 -12.45
N GLY A 451 24.57 15.29 -13.05
CA GLY A 451 24.71 15.16 -14.50
C GLY A 451 25.61 16.20 -15.17
N GLY A 452 26.03 17.25 -14.47
CA GLY A 452 26.96 18.27 -14.97
C GLY A 452 28.22 18.38 -14.10
N GLY A 453 29.39 18.38 -14.74
CA GLY A 453 30.70 18.53 -14.07
C GLY A 453 31.19 19.97 -14.07
N MET A 454 32.08 20.30 -13.13
CA MET A 454 32.87 21.55 -13.14
C MET A 454 34.20 21.41 -13.90
N GLY A 455 34.51 20.19 -14.33
CA GLY A 455 35.67 19.88 -15.17
C GLY A 455 35.51 20.43 -16.59
N GLU A 456 36.64 20.60 -17.27
CA GLU A 456 36.63 20.82 -18.71
C GLU A 456 36.24 19.51 -19.40
N ALA A 457 35.34 19.60 -20.40
CA ALA A 457 34.88 18.47 -21.19
C ALA A 457 35.97 17.95 -22.14
#